data_AF-A0A120G1A8-F1
#
_entry.id   AF-A0A120G1A8-F1
#
_cell.length_a   1.000
_cell.length_b   1.000
_cell.length_c   1.000
_cell.angle_alpha   90.00
_cell.angle_beta   90.00
_cell.angle_gamma   90.00
#
_symmetry.space_group_name_H-M   'P 1'
#
loop_
_entity.id
_entity.type
_entity.pdbx_description
1 polymer ?
#
loop_
_entity_poly.entity_id
_entity_poly.type
_entity_poly.pdbx_seq_one_letter_code
_entity_poly.pdbx_strand_id
1 'polypeptide(L)' 'MAQHNILDMLERGLKVTMNSDDPVYFGGDVTENFHALYTYLGMTQDQAKHLA' A
#
# COMPACT_ATOMS: atom_id res chain seq x y z
N MET A 1 0.94 -10.39 4.08
CA MET A 1 1.38 -9.01 3.79
C MET A 1 2.87 -8.77 4.02
N ALA A 2 3.52 -9.37 5.03
CA ALA A 2 4.95 -9.15 5.33
C ALA A 2 5.97 -9.36 4.19
N GLN A 3 5.60 -9.99 3.08
CA GLN A 3 6.46 -10.20 1.90
C GLN A 3 6.13 -9.24 0.73
N HIS A 4 5.17 -8.33 0.91
CA HIS A 4 4.76 -7.41 -0.14
C HIS A 4 5.82 -6.32 -0.34
N ASN A 5 6.26 -6.11 -1.57
CA ASN A 5 7.45 -5.32 -1.90
C ASN A 5 7.16 -3.86 -2.32
N ILE A 6 5.92 -3.39 -2.18
CA ILE A 6 5.53 -2.05 -2.64
C ILE A 6 6.33 -0.92 -1.96
N LEU A 7 6.63 -1.04 -0.66
CA LEU A 7 7.45 -0.04 0.03
C LEU A 7 8.90 -0.11 -0.46
N ASP A 8 9.46 -1.29 -0.71
CA ASP A 8 10.80 -1.43 -1.30
C ASP A 8 10.87 -0.81 -2.70
N MET A 9 9.82 -0.96 -3.51
CA MET A 9 9.73 -0.33 -4.83
C MET A 9 9.66 1.19 -4.70
N LEU A 10 8.84 1.70 -3.78
CA LEU A 10 8.72 3.13 -3.51
C LEU A 10 10.06 3.74 -3.07
N GLU A 11 10.77 3.11 -2.13
CA GLU A 11 12.08 3.55 -1.64
C GLU A 11 13.17 3.50 -2.73
N ARG A 12 13.01 2.63 -3.73
CA ARG A 12 13.89 2.59 -4.92
C ARG A 12 13.53 3.65 -5.97
N GLY A 13 12.56 4.52 -5.69
CA GLY A 13 12.15 5.62 -6.56
C GLY A 13 11.21 5.20 -7.70
N LEU A 14 10.64 3.99 -7.65
CA LEU A 14 9.61 3.61 -8.62
C LEU A 14 8.31 4.35 -8.31
N LYS A 15 7.63 4.80 -9.35
CA LYS A 15 6.32 5.45 -9.24
C LYS A 15 5.21 4.41 -9.12
N VAL A 16 5.10 3.82 -7.93
CA VAL A 16 4.04 2.88 -7.57
C VAL A 16 2.79 3.63 -7.09
N THR A 17 1.61 3.03 -7.30
CA THR A 17 0.32 3.56 -6.84
C THR A 17 -0.47 2.48 -6.11
N MET A 18 -1.32 2.89 -5.17
CA MET A 18 -2.18 1.97 -4.43
C MET A 18 -3.56 1.85 -5.10
N ASN A 19 -4.04 0.62 -5.27
CA ASN A 19 -5.35 0.32 -5.84
C ASN A 19 -5.99 -0.83 -5.06
N SER A 20 -7.32 -0.91 -5.06
CA SER A 20 -8.07 -2.01 -4.48
C SER A 20 -8.22 -3.23 -5.40
N ASP A 21 -7.94 -3.04 -6.69
CA ASP A 21 -8.17 -4.00 -7.78
C ASP A 21 -9.65 -4.41 -7.88
N ASP A 22 -10.08 -5.39 -7.09
CA ASP A 22 -11.46 -5.87 -7.00
C ASP A 22 -11.99 -5.86 -5.55
N PRO A 23 -12.51 -4.72 -5.03
CA PRO A 23 -12.92 -4.58 -3.63
C PRO A 23 -13.93 -5.64 -3.15
N VAL A 24 -14.87 -6.03 -4.02
CA VAL A 24 -15.93 -6.98 -3.69
C VAL A 24 -15.38 -8.39 -3.51
N TYR A 25 -14.35 -8.75 -4.27
CA TYR A 25 -13.71 -10.06 -4.18
C TYR A 25 -12.70 -10.13 -3.02
N PHE A 26 -12.00 -9.04 -2.74
CA PHE A 26 -10.94 -9.00 -1.71
C PHE A 26 -11.42 -8.50 -0.34
N GLY A 27 -12.64 -7.99 -0.25
CA GLY A 27 -13.26 -7.59 1.03
C GLY A 27 -12.65 -6.33 1.65
N GLY A 28 -12.17 -5.40 0.82
CA GLY A 28 -11.57 -4.14 1.26
C GLY A 28 -11.55 -3.11 0.14
N ASP A 29 -11.82 -1.85 0.47
CA ASP A 29 -11.64 -0.73 -0.43
C ASP A 29 -10.16 -0.28 -0.44
N VAL A 30 -9.86 0.79 -1.20
CA VAL A 30 -8.47 1.25 -1.34
C VAL A 30 -7.89 1.69 0.01
N THR A 31 -8.73 2.21 0.91
CA THR A 31 -8.35 2.67 2.24
C THR A 31 -7.92 1.51 3.11
N GLU A 32 -8.60 0.36 3.04
CA GLU A 32 -8.16 -0.86 3.72
C GLU A 32 -6.77 -1.31 3.27
N ASN A 33 -6.43 -1.12 1.99
CA ASN A 33 -5.08 -1.43 1.51
C ASN A 33 -4.03 -0.48 2.11
N PHE A 34 -4.32 0.82 2.24
CA PHE A 34 -3.46 1.75 2.97
C PHE A 34 -3.31 1.35 4.45
N HIS A 35 -4.40 0.97 5.11
CA HIS A 35 -4.36 0.48 6.49
C HIS A 35 -3.53 -0.80 6.61
N ALA A 36 -3.64 -1.74 5.67
CA ALA A 36 -2.85 -2.96 5.66
C ALA A 36 -1.35 -2.67 5.52
N LEU A 37 -0.95 -1.69 4.69
CA LEU A 37 0.45 -1.27 4.60
C LEU A 37 0.95 -0.66 5.92
N TYR A 38 0.14 0.17 6.58
CA TYR A 38 0.49 0.73 7.89
C TYR A 38 0.66 -0.36 8.95
N THR A 39 -0.33 -1.23 9.10
CA THR A 39 -0.38 -2.25 10.17
C THR A 39 0.64 -3.35 9.97
N TYR A 40 0.84 -3.83 8.74
CA TYR A 40 1.64 -5.05 8.50
C TYR A 40 3.01 -4.80 7.87
N LEU A 41 3.25 -3.63 7.28
CA LEU A 41 4.54 -3.27 6.68
C LEU A 41 5.20 -2.06 7.34
N GLY A 42 4.55 -1.43 8.33
CA GLY A 42 5.11 -0.27 9.02
C GLY A 42 5.20 0.98 8.15
N MET A 43 4.32 1.12 7.16
CA MET A 43 4.29 2.28 6.26
C MET A 43 4.18 3.60 7.04
N THR A 44 4.98 4.59 6.66
CA THR A 44 4.94 5.93 7.28
C THR A 44 3.90 6.84 6.63
N GLN A 45 3.56 7.95 7.29
CA GLN A 45 2.67 8.95 6.69
C GLN A 45 3.25 9.59 5.42
N ASP A 46 4.58 9.72 5.33
CA ASP A 46 5.22 10.31 4.16
C ASP A 46 5.26 9.35 2.97
N GLN A 47 5.38 8.05 3.22
CA GLN A 47 5.18 7.02 2.20
C GLN A 47 3.72 6.99 1.72
N ALA A 48 2.76 7.12 2.64
CA ALA A 48 1.33 7.19 2.28
C ALA A 48 1.02 8.38 1.37
N LYS A 49 1.62 9.55 1.63
CA LYS A 49 1.48 10.75 0.77
C LYS A 49 2.11 10.57 -0.61
N HIS A 50 3.15 9.75 -0.75
CA HIS A 50 3.75 9.48 -2.06
C HIS A 50 2.95 8.49 -2.91
N LEU A 51 2.13 7.64 -2.26
CA LEU A 51 1.28 6.66 -2.91
C LEU A 51 -0.07 7.23 -3.38
N ALA A 52 -0.45 8.41 -2.90
CA ALA A 52 -1.67 9.14 -3.24
C ALA A 52 -1.42 10.21 -4.31
#